data_AF-A0A7W1S8X7-F1
#
_entry.id   AF-A0A7W1S8X7-F1
#
_cell.length_a   1.000
_cell.length_b   1.000
_cell.length_c   1.000
_cell.angle_alpha   90.00
_cell.angle_beta   90.00
_cell.angle_gamma   90.00
#
_symmetry.space_group_name_H-M   'P 1'
#
loop_
_entity.id
_entity.type
_entity.pdbx_description
1 polymer ?
#
loop_
_entity_poly.entity_id
_entity_poly.type
_entity_poly.pdbx_seq_one_letter_code
_entity_poly.pdbx_strand_id
1 'polypeptide(L)' 'MFYPKNVPNWERIIRIVLGIILIAIPLVQPSFGPIGAILLIASGVFTIVTGFVGWCPACALVGRKIKQQQSKLGS' A
#
# COMPACT_ATOMS: atom_id res chain seq x y z
N MET A 1 -11.34 -18.38 -1.26
CA MET A 1 -11.73 -16.96 -1.45
C MET A 1 -10.62 -16.28 -2.23
N PHE A 2 -10.85 -16.14 -3.54
CA PHE A 2 -9.90 -15.69 -4.54
C PHE A 2 -9.83 -14.16 -4.57
N TYR A 3 -9.05 -13.55 -3.68
CA TYR A 3 -8.53 -12.22 -3.96
C TYR A 3 -7.13 -12.41 -4.55
N PRO A 4 -6.88 -12.09 -5.83
CA PRO A 4 -5.54 -12.20 -6.41
C PRO A 4 -4.65 -11.21 -5.69
N LYS A 5 -3.93 -11.71 -4.68
CA LYS A 5 -2.92 -10.95 -3.99
C LYS A 5 -1.82 -10.74 -5.02
N ASN A 6 -1.49 -9.48 -5.27
CA ASN A 6 -0.44 -9.11 -6.21
C ASN A 6 0.86 -8.67 -5.49
N VAL A 7 0.72 -8.28 -4.23
CA VAL A 7 1.81 -7.75 -3.42
C VAL A 7 2.23 -8.79 -2.36
N PRO A 8 3.50 -9.24 -2.34
CA PRO A 8 4.02 -10.16 -1.33
C PRO A 8 3.99 -9.54 0.07
N ASN A 9 4.00 -10.38 1.11
CA ASN A 9 3.82 -9.93 2.51
C ASN A 9 4.85 -8.87 2.94
N TRP A 10 6.10 -8.95 2.48
CA TRP A 10 7.12 -7.94 2.77
C TRP A 10 6.79 -6.56 2.20
N GLU A 11 6.34 -6.49 0.94
CA GLU A 11 5.92 -5.22 0.32
C GLU A 11 4.65 -4.64 0.98
N ARG A 12 3.78 -5.49 1.57
CA ARG A 12 2.64 -5.03 2.37
C ARG A 12 3.09 -4.31 3.64
N ILE A 13 4.07 -4.89 4.36
CA ILE A 13 4.63 -4.29 5.59
C ILE A 13 5.27 -2.95 5.26
N ILE A 14 6.09 -2.88 4.19
CA ILE A 14 6.69 -1.62 3.74
C ILE A 14 5.62 -0.57 3.45
N ARG A 15 4.53 -0.91 2.77
CA ARG A 15 3.44 0.04 2.48
C ARG A 15 2.76 0.57 3.73
N ILE A 16 2.54 -0.29 4.72
CA ILE A 16 1.97 0.13 6.00
C ILE A 16 2.91 1.11 6.69
N VAL A 17 4.20 0.80 6.78
CA VAL A 17 5.23 1.67 7.39
C VAL A 17 5.31 3.00 6.65
N LEU A 18 5.40 3.00 5.32
CA LEU A 18 5.46 4.22 4.50
C LEU A 18 4.20 5.07 4.66
N GLY A 19 3.02 4.45 4.71
CA GLY A 19 1.77 5.19 4.90
C GLY A 19 1.66 5.83 6.29
N ILE A 20 2.19 5.18 7.33
CA ILE A 20 2.31 5.77 8.67
C ILE A 20 3.25 6.97 8.64
N ILE A 21 4.40 6.85 7.97
CA ILE A 21 5.36 7.95 7.81
C ILE A 21 4.70 9.14 7.10
N LEU A 22 3.95 8.90 6.01
CA LEU A 22 3.24 9.94 5.28
C LEU A 22 2.22 10.71 6.14
N ILE A 23 1.55 10.02 7.06
CA ILE A 23 0.60 10.64 8.00
C ILE A 23 1.35 11.42 9.09
N ALA A 24 2.53 10.96 9.51
CA ALA A 24 3.33 11.61 10.55
C ALA A 24 4.00 12.91 10.08
N ILE A 25 4.44 12.99 8.81
CA ILE A 25 5.11 14.18 8.24
C ILE A 25 4.37 15.51 8.52
N PRO A 26 3.08 15.66 8.21
CA PRO A 26 2.37 16.92 8.46
C PRO A 26 2.22 17.28 9.95
N LEU A 27 2.39 16.32 10.87
CA LEU A 27 2.38 16.58 12.32
C LEU A 27 3.68 17.21 12.81
N VAL A 28 4.81 16.85 12.18
CA VAL A 28 6.15 17.35 12.55
C VAL A 28 6.57 18.57 11.72
N GLN A 29 6.04 18.70 10.51
CA GLN A 29 6.31 19.80 9.59
C GLN A 29 5.00 20.46 9.14
N PRO A 30 4.50 21.48 9.86
CA PRO A 30 3.26 22.18 9.50
C PRO A 30 3.36 23.03 8.22
N SER A 31 4.54 23.10 7.60
CA SER A 31 4.86 23.97 6.46
C SER A 31 4.06 23.67 5.19
N PHE A 32 3.38 22.52 5.11
CA PHE A 32 2.58 22.11 3.95
C PHE A 32 1.22 22.83 3.85
N GLY A 33 0.81 23.58 4.89
CA GLY A 33 -0.51 24.19 4.97
C GLY A 33 -1.65 23.16 5.06
N PRO A 34 -2.90 23.60 5.24
CA PRO A 34 -4.04 22.70 5.49
C PRO A 34 -4.30 21.72 4.33
N ILE A 35 -4.20 22.21 3.08
CA ILE A 35 -4.43 21.40 1.88
C ILE A 35 -3.34 20.34 1.71
N GLY A 36 -2.06 20.72 1.89
CA GLY A 36 -0.95 19.78 1.77
C GLY A 36 -0.99 18.69 2.84
N ALA A 37 -1.37 19.03 4.08
CA ALA A 37 -1.57 18.06 5.15
C ALA A 37 -2.68 17.05 4.81
N ILE A 38 -3.83 17.51 4.31
CA ILE A 38 -4.95 16.63 3.92
C ILE A 38 -4.52 15.66 2.81
N LEU A 39 -3.80 16.14 1.78
CA LEU A 39 -3.34 15.31 0.68
C LEU A 39 -2.34 14.24 1.16
N LEU A 40 -1.40 14.59 2.03
CA LEU A 40 -0.44 13.65 2.60
C LEU A 40 -1.15 12.58 3.44
N ILE A 41 -2.08 12.98 4.32
CA ILE A 41 -2.85 12.04 5.14
C ILE A 41 -3.67 11.10 4.24
N ALA A 42 -4.37 11.64 3.23
CA ALA A 42 -5.16 10.84 2.29
C ALA A 42 -4.29 9.84 1.53
N SER A 43 -3.11 10.25 1.05
CA SER A 43 -2.15 9.35 0.39
C SER A 43 -1.61 8.27 1.32
N GLY A 44 -1.36 8.61 2.60
CA GLY A 44 -0.88 7.67 3.61
C GLY A 44 -1.92 6.61 3.93
N VAL A 45 -3.17 7.03 4.18
CA VAL A 45 -4.31 6.13 4.40
C VAL A 45 -4.51 5.20 3.21
N PHE A 46 -4.53 5.73 1.99
CA PHE A 46 -4.65 4.92 0.78
C PHE A 46 -3.53 3.89 0.67
N THR A 47 -2.29 4.29 0.94
CA THR A 47 -1.12 3.40 0.91
C THR A 47 -1.25 2.27 1.94
N ILE A 48 -1.70 2.58 3.16
CA ILE A 48 -1.96 1.59 4.21
C ILE A 48 -3.03 0.59 3.75
N VAL A 49 -4.17 1.07 3.25
CA VAL A 49 -5.27 0.23 2.76
C VAL A 49 -4.79 -0.71 1.64
N THR A 50 -3.99 -0.21 0.70
CA THR A 50 -3.41 -1.07 -0.36
C THR A 50 -2.44 -2.12 0.19
N GLY A 51 -1.74 -1.84 1.29
CA GLY A 51 -0.92 -2.81 2.01
C GLY A 51 -1.75 -3.90 2.69
N PHE A 52 -2.83 -3.53 3.38
CA PHE A 52 -3.73 -4.47 4.06
C PHE A 52 -4.46 -5.41 3.09
N VAL A 53 -5.08 -4.85 2.05
CA VAL A 53 -5.71 -5.63 0.96
C VAL A 53 -4.62 -6.41 0.20
N GLY A 54 -3.44 -5.82 0.08
CA GLY A 54 -2.27 -6.32 -0.66
C GLY A 54 -2.56 -6.54 -2.13
N TRP A 55 -3.32 -5.59 -2.65
CA TRP A 55 -3.52 -5.32 -4.06
C TRP A 55 -3.11 -3.87 -4.31
N CYS A 56 -2.15 -3.68 -5.21
CA CYS A 56 -1.70 -2.37 -5.64
C CYS A 56 -2.02 -2.22 -7.12
N PRO A 57 -2.78 -1.17 -7.53
CA PRO A 57 -3.17 -0.97 -8.93
C PRO A 57 -1.96 -0.82 -9.85
N ALA A 58 -0.91 -0.12 -9.41
CA ALA A 58 0.34 0.02 -10.18
C ALA A 58 1.02 -1.33 -10.43
N CYS A 59 1.11 -2.19 -9.41
CA CYS A 59 1.66 -3.53 -9.57
C CYS A 59 0.77 -4.41 -10.46
N ALA A 60 -0.56 -4.16 -10.48
CA ALA A 60 -1.51 -4.93 -11.27
C ALA A 60 -1.44 -4.56 -12.75
N LEU A 61 -1.26 -3.27 -13.06
CA LEU A 61 -1.00 -2.79 -14.42
C LEU A 61 0.30 -3.36 -14.99
N VAL A 62 1.31 -3.58 -14.14
CA VAL A 62 2.58 -4.25 -14.52
C VAL A 62 2.42 -5.78 -14.69
N GLY A 63 1.24 -6.34 -14.37
CA GLY A 63 0.97 -7.76 -14.56
C GLY A 63 1.66 -8.68 -13.55
N ARG A 64 2.15 -8.16 -12.42
CA ARG A 64 2.70 -9.03 -11.36
C ARG A 64 1.62 -9.99 -10.84
N LYS A 65 2.06 -11.17 -10.41
CA LYS A 65 1.27 -12.16 -9.65
C LYS A 65 2.19 -12.78 -8.60
N ILE A 66 1.69 -13.07 -7.40
CA ILE A 66 2.50 -13.67 -6.34
C ILE A 66 2.67 -15.17 -6.58
N LYS A 67 3.91 -15.67 -6.56
CA LYS A 67 4.28 -17.08 -6.78
C LYS A 67 3.57 -18.07 -5.85
N GLN A 68 3.21 -17.67 -4.62
CA GLN A 68 2.46 -18.50 -3.67
C GLN A 68 1.05 -18.87 -4.15
N GLN A 69 0.39 -18.02 -4.94
CA GLN A 69 -0.92 -18.34 -5.50
C GLN A 69 -0.83 -19.36 -6.65
N GLN A 70 0.32 -19.45 -7.34
CA GLN A 70 0.56 -20.50 -8.32
C GLN A 70 0.84 -21.88 -7.69
N SER A 71 1.47 -21.92 -6.51
CA SER A 71 1.73 -23.20 -5.81
C SER A 71 0.48 -23.92 -5.29
N LYS A 72 -0.64 -23.20 -5.08
CA LYS A 72 -1.93 -23.78 -4.68
C LYS A 72 -2.86 -24.14 -5.84
N LEU A 73 -2.48 -23.82 -7.09
CA LEU A 73 -3.31 -24.07 -8.28
C LEU A 73 -2.74 -25.20 -9.17
N GLY A 74 -1.65 -25.85 -8.73
CA GLY A 74 -0.99 -26.96 -9.43
C GLY A 74 -0.80 -28.21 -8.55
N SER A 75 -1.63 -28.36 -7.50
CA SER A 75 -1.70 -29.56 -6.64
C SER A 75 -3.13 -30.09 -6.61
#